data_AF-A0A7S1MYG9-F1
#
_entry.id   AF-A0A7S1MYG9-F1
#
_cell.length_a   1.000
_cell.length_b   1.000
_cell.length_c   1.000
_cell.angle_alpha   90.00
_cell.angle_beta   90.00
_cell.angle_gamma   90.00
#
_symmetry.space_group_name_H-M   'P 1'
#
loop_
_entity.id
_entity.type
_entity.pdbx_description
1 polymer ?
#
loop_
_entity_poly.entity_id
_entity_poly.type
_entity_poly.pdbx_seq_one_letter_code
_entity_poly.pdbx_strand_id
1 'polypeptide(L)'
;MVADAVSAPYTATWSPEDGSYEIFARATDADGNVATSSKVTVYVGNRPPTATITSPVASAVLAVGSPTTVTIAAGDPDGSVSKVELFAKQGAAAAARVSVDTA
;
A
#
# COMPACT_ATOMS: atom_id res chain seq x y z
N MET A 1 18.86 11.56 -15.69
CA MET A 1 19.13 12.01 -17.07
C MET A 1 18.28 11.16 -17.99
N VAL A 2 17.30 11.72 -18.70
CA VAL A 2 16.62 10.98 -19.78
C VAL A 2 17.57 11.04 -20.97
N ALA A 3 18.09 9.90 -21.40
CA ALA A 3 18.93 9.82 -22.58
C ALA A 3 18.03 9.89 -23.82
N ASP A 4 18.36 10.78 -24.76
CA ASP A 4 17.75 10.77 -26.10
C ASP A 4 18.25 9.51 -26.83
N ALA A 5 17.42 8.47 -26.89
CA ALA A 5 17.72 7.28 -27.66
C ALA A 5 17.34 7.53 -29.13
N VAL A 6 18.30 7.39 -30.06
CA VAL A 6 18.13 7.68 -31.49
C VAL A 6 18.10 6.43 -32.36
N SER A 7 18.12 5.24 -31.76
CA SER A 7 17.98 3.96 -32.46
C SER A 7 17.16 2.98 -31.64
N ALA A 8 16.38 2.14 -32.34
CA ALA A 8 15.57 1.11 -31.72
C ALA A 8 16.41 -0.13 -31.33
N PRO A 9 16.10 -0.83 -30.22
CA PRO A 9 15.04 -0.50 -29.27
C PRO A 9 15.38 0.72 -28.40
N TYR A 10 14.42 1.64 -28.22
CA TYR A 10 14.58 2.83 -27.39
C TYR A 10 14.48 2.44 -25.90
N THR A 11 15.59 2.56 -25.16
CA THR A 11 15.65 2.20 -23.73
C THR A 11 16.16 3.36 -22.89
N ALA A 12 15.61 3.53 -21.69
CA ALA A 12 16.10 4.47 -20.70
C ALA A 12 16.14 3.82 -19.31
N THR A 13 17.14 4.16 -18.51
CA THR A 13 17.23 3.77 -17.10
C THR A 13 16.70 4.91 -16.25
N TRP A 14 15.81 4.60 -15.31
CA TRP A 14 15.20 5.56 -14.41
C TRP A 14 15.27 5.04 -12.97
N SER A 15 15.61 5.92 -12.03
CA SER A 15 15.67 5.64 -10.58
C SER A 15 14.77 6.64 -9.85
N PRO A 16 13.46 6.35 -9.70
CA PRO A 16 12.52 7.19 -8.96
C PRO A 16 12.72 7.14 -7.45
N GLU A 17 12.22 8.17 -6.77
CA GLU A 17 11.98 8.18 -5.32
C GLU A 17 10.55 7.70 -5.02
N ASP A 18 10.19 7.58 -3.75
CA ASP A 18 8.83 7.22 -3.34
C ASP A 18 7.80 8.24 -3.85
N GLY A 19 6.71 7.77 -4.46
CA GLY A 19 5.67 8.61 -5.00
C GLY A 19 4.81 7.96 -6.10
N SER A 20 3.87 8.74 -6.63
CA SER A 20 3.06 8.38 -7.79
C SER A 20 3.58 9.13 -9.02
N TYR A 21 3.83 8.40 -10.11
CA TYR A 21 4.35 8.96 -11.36
C TYR A 21 3.45 8.60 -12.55
N GLU A 22 3.35 9.51 -13.51
CA GLU A 22 2.82 9.21 -14.85
C GLU A 22 4.00 9.10 -15.83
N ILE A 23 4.20 7.92 -16.40
CA ILE A 23 5.23 7.68 -17.41
C ILE A 23 4.59 7.78 -18.80
N PHE A 24 5.23 8.53 -19.70
CA PHE A 24 4.88 8.62 -21.11
C PHE A 24 6.13 8.91 -21.94
N ALA A 25 6.09 8.55 -23.22
CA ALA A 25 7.13 8.83 -24.18
C ALA A 25 6.67 9.92 -25.16
N ARG A 26 7.63 10.73 -25.64
CA ARG A 26 7.44 11.67 -26.74
C ARG A 26 8.41 11.29 -27.86
N ALA A 27 7.90 11.09 -29.05
CA ALA A 27 8.68 10.86 -30.26
C ALA A 27 8.63 12.12 -31.13
N THR A 28 9.77 12.50 -31.71
CA THR A 28 9.89 13.59 -32.68
C THR A 28 10.53 13.04 -33.95
N ASP A 29 9.94 13.29 -35.12
CA ASP A 29 10.53 12.88 -36.40
C ASP A 29 11.54 13.91 -36.95
N ALA A 30 12.15 13.61 -38.10
CA ALA A 30 13.16 14.46 -38.73
C ALA A 30 12.60 15.80 -39.25
N ASP A 31 11.30 15.85 -39.53
CA ASP A 31 10.58 17.03 -39.99
C ASP A 31 10.06 17.88 -38.81
N GLY A 32 10.27 17.43 -37.58
CA GLY A 32 9.88 18.10 -36.34
C GLY A 32 8.46 17.77 -35.87
N ASN A 33 7.76 16.82 -36.49
CA ASN A 33 6.45 16.38 -36.01
C ASN A 33 6.59 15.61 -34.70
N VAL A 34 5.63 15.80 -33.80
CA VAL A 34 5.66 15.24 -32.44
C VAL A 34 4.46 14.33 -32.20
N ALA A 35 4.71 13.16 -31.63
CA ALA A 35 3.68 12.25 -31.10
C ALA A 35 3.96 11.91 -29.62
N THR A 36 2.91 11.83 -28.82
CA THR A 36 2.99 11.48 -27.39
C THR A 36 2.22 10.18 -27.14
N SER A 37 2.79 9.27 -26.34
CA SER A 37 2.12 8.02 -25.97
C SER A 37 0.96 8.22 -25.00
N SER A 38 0.17 7.17 -24.79
CA SER A 38 -0.69 7.09 -23.60
C SER A 38 0.17 7.10 -22.32
N LYS A 39 -0.41 7.59 -21.22
CA LYS A 39 0.24 7.62 -19.91
C LYS A 39 0.02 6.32 -19.15
N VAL A 40 1.03 5.89 -18.40
CA VAL A 40 0.96 4.78 -17.46
C VAL A 40 1.22 5.31 -16.04
N THR A 41 0.27 5.08 -15.12
CA THR A 41 0.46 5.41 -13.71
C THR A 41 1.24 4.30 -13.02
N VAL A 42 2.32 4.66 -12.34
CA VAL A 42 3.09 3.75 -11.50
C VAL A 42 3.20 4.31 -10.08
N TYR A 43 3.30 3.40 -9.12
CA TYR A 43 3.53 3.71 -7.71
C TYR A 43 4.90 3.17 -7.34
N VAL A 44 5.75 4.04 -6.82
CA VAL A 44 7.10 3.72 -6.36
C VAL A 44 7.13 3.97 -4.87
N GLY A 45 7.71 3.04 -4.11
CA GLY A 45 7.81 3.13 -2.66
C GLY A 45 7.02 2.04 -1.95
N ASN A 46 7.00 2.15 -0.63
CA ASN A 46 6.31 1.19 0.25
C ASN A 46 4.83 1.54 0.40
N ARG A 47 3.94 0.61 0.05
CA ARG A 47 2.51 0.75 0.31
C ARG A 47 2.23 0.44 1.78
N PRO A 48 1.34 1.22 2.44
CA PRO A 48 1.00 0.95 3.83
C PRO A 48 0.33 -0.43 3.96
N PRO A 49 0.59 -1.18 5.06
CA PRO A 49 -0.13 -2.40 5.34
C PRO A 49 -1.61 -2.12 5.63
N THR A 50 -2.42 -3.14 5.46
CA THR A 50 -3.85 -3.16 5.78
C THR A 50 -4.09 -4.01 7.02
N ALA A 51 -5.10 -3.67 7.81
CA ALA A 51 -5.56 -4.48 8.94
C ALA A 51 -7.09 -4.38 9.07
N THR A 52 -7.77 -5.50 9.31
CA THR A 52 -9.23 -5.55 9.48
C THR A 52 -9.59 -6.61 10.50
N ILE A 53 -10.42 -6.24 11.47
CA ILE A 53 -11.01 -7.21 12.41
C ILE A 53 -12.11 -7.97 11.65
N THR A 54 -11.96 -9.28 11.52
CA THR A 54 -12.94 -10.17 10.85
C THR A 54 -13.82 -10.89 11.85
N SER A 55 -13.39 -10.99 13.12
CA SER A 55 -14.18 -11.49 14.24
C SER A 55 -13.73 -10.81 15.54
N PRO A 56 -14.64 -10.45 16.44
CA PRO A 56 -16.09 -10.51 16.28
C PRO A 56 -16.60 -9.53 15.20
N VAL A 57 -17.75 -9.85 14.59
CA VAL A 57 -18.40 -8.95 13.64
C VAL A 57 -18.91 -7.70 14.34
N ALA A 58 -19.10 -6.61 13.59
CA ALA A 58 -19.67 -5.38 14.11
C ALA A 58 -20.99 -5.64 14.85
N SER A 59 -21.14 -5.02 16.02
CA SER A 59 -22.32 -5.15 16.90
C SER A 59 -22.56 -6.54 17.52
N ALA A 60 -21.59 -7.45 17.49
CA ALA A 60 -21.66 -8.68 18.28
C ALA A 60 -21.79 -8.35 19.79
N VAL A 61 -22.65 -9.10 20.49
CA VAL A 61 -22.79 -9.01 21.95
C VAL A 61 -21.87 -10.05 22.59
N LEU A 62 -20.91 -9.59 23.39
CA LEU A 62 -19.96 -10.45 24.10
C LEU A 62 -20.43 -10.66 25.54
N ALA A 63 -20.32 -11.90 26.03
CA ALA A 63 -20.61 -12.21 27.43
C ALA A 63 -19.55 -11.63 28.36
N VAL A 64 -20.00 -10.95 29.43
CA VAL A 64 -19.10 -10.38 30.44
C VAL A 64 -18.26 -11.49 31.06
N GLY A 65 -16.94 -11.26 31.17
CA GLY A 65 -15.99 -12.19 31.77
C GLY A 65 -15.67 -13.43 30.93
N SER A 66 -16.25 -13.58 29.73
CA SER A 66 -15.94 -14.69 28.83
C SER A 66 -14.81 -14.31 27.87
N PRO A 67 -13.76 -15.14 27.73
CA PRO A 67 -12.71 -14.89 26.75
C PRO A 67 -13.32 -14.87 25.35
N THR A 68 -12.98 -13.85 24.58
CA THR A 68 -13.42 -13.70 23.18
C THR A 68 -12.20 -13.68 22.29
N THR A 69 -12.15 -14.58 21.31
CA THR A 69 -11.11 -14.56 20.28
C THR A 69 -11.36 -13.40 19.32
N VAL A 70 -10.35 -12.55 19.13
CA VAL A 70 -10.36 -11.50 18.09
C VAL A 70 -9.48 -11.96 16.93
N THR A 71 -10.05 -12.00 15.73
CA THR A 71 -9.34 -12.37 14.50
C THR A 71 -9.11 -11.14 13.66
N ILE A 72 -7.86 -10.92 13.26
CA ILE A 72 -7.42 -9.79 12.44
C ILE A 72 -6.82 -10.35 11.15
N ALA A 73 -7.33 -9.90 10.01
CA ALA A 73 -6.67 -10.07 8.72
C ALA A 73 -5.75 -8.87 8.50
N ALA A 74 -4.46 -9.10 8.32
CA ALA A 74 -3.49 -8.07 7.98
C ALA A 74 -2.69 -8.48 6.75
N GLY A 75 -2.34 -7.52 5.91
CA GLY A 75 -1.59 -7.77 4.69
C GLY A 75 -0.85 -6.54 4.24
N ASP A 76 0.37 -6.75 3.75
CA ASP A 76 1.19 -5.70 3.16
C ASP A 76 1.33 -5.97 1.65
N PRO A 77 0.87 -5.08 0.77
CA PRO A 77 0.84 -5.36 -0.67
C PRO A 77 2.19 -5.47 -1.37
N ASP A 78 3.26 -4.90 -0.80
CA ASP A 78 4.60 -4.91 -1.37
C ASP A 78 5.68 -5.28 -0.35
N GLY A 79 5.29 -5.60 0.89
CA GLY A 79 6.19 -6.08 1.93
C GLY A 79 5.60 -7.22 2.75
N SER A 80 5.92 -7.18 4.05
CA SER A 80 5.41 -8.13 5.04
C SER A 80 4.99 -7.38 6.29
N VAL A 81 3.94 -7.83 6.95
CA VAL A 81 3.46 -7.23 8.20
C VAL A 81 4.42 -7.60 9.32
N SER A 82 5.12 -6.62 9.87
CA SER A 82 6.11 -6.83 10.94
C SER A 82 5.49 -6.88 12.35
N LYS A 83 4.32 -6.28 12.54
CA LYS A 83 3.63 -6.21 13.84
C LYS A 83 2.14 -5.97 13.67
N VAL A 84 1.33 -6.65 14.49
CA VAL A 84 -0.10 -6.36 14.69
C VAL A 84 -0.33 -6.13 16.17
N GLU A 85 -1.06 -5.06 16.52
CA GLU A 85 -1.42 -4.73 17.89
C GLU A 85 -2.92 -4.54 18.01
N LEU A 86 -3.54 -5.21 18.98
CA LEU A 86 -4.95 -5.03 19.30
C LEU A 86 -5.08 -3.97 20.40
N PHE A 87 -5.99 -3.03 20.22
CA PHE A 87 -6.35 -2.04 21.22
C PHE A 87 -7.85 -2.06 21.46
N ALA A 88 -8.26 -1.92 22.72
CA ALA A 88 -9.67 -1.85 23.11
C ALA A 88 -9.91 -0.61 24.00
N LYS A 89 -11.10 -0.02 23.89
CA LYS A 89 -11.54 1.15 24.66
C LYS A 89 -12.95 0.93 25.17
N GLN A 90 -13.18 1.27 26.43
CA GLN A 90 -14.52 1.32 27.01
C GLN A 90 -14.96 2.79 27.20
N GLY A 91 -16.11 3.16 26.63
CA GLY A 91 -16.69 4.49 26.82
C GLY A 91 -15.73 5.63 26.46
N ALA A 92 -15.53 6.59 27.36
CA ALA A 92 -14.65 7.75 27.14
C ALA A 92 -13.17 7.48 27.47
N ALA A 93 -12.79 6.29 27.95
CA ALA A 93 -11.42 5.98 28.36
C ALA A 93 -10.40 6.07 27.21
N ALA A 94 -9.10 6.06 27.51
CA ALA A 94 -8.09 5.85 26.47
C ALA A 94 -8.17 4.40 25.95
N ALA A 95 -7.77 4.17 24.69
CA ALA A 95 -7.58 2.81 24.20
C ALA A 95 -6.36 2.19 24.89
N ALA A 96 -6.49 0.95 25.35
CA ALA A 96 -5.42 0.18 25.97
C ALA A 96 -5.01 -0.98 25.04
N ARG A 97 -3.70 -1.29 25.02
CA ARG A 97 -3.19 -2.49 24.34
C ARG A 97 -3.82 -3.72 25.00
N VAL A 98 -4.43 -4.58 24.20
CA VAL A 98 -4.96 -5.87 24.66
C VAL A 98 -3.80 -6.86 24.67
N SER A 99 -3.55 -7.49 25.81
CA SER A 99 -2.56 -8.56 25.91
C SER A 99 -2.94 -9.67 24.95
N VAL A 100 -2.05 -9.97 24.00
CA VAL A 100 -2.20 -11.11 23.10
C VAL A 100 -1.49 -12.26 23.79
N ASP A 101 -2.25 -13.15 24.43
CA ASP A 101 -1.67 -14.37 24.99
C ASP A 101 -1.37 -15.29 23.80
N THR A 102 -0.09 -15.37 23.40
CA THR A 102 0.37 -16.39 22.46
C THR A 102 0.32 -17.72 23.19
N ALA A 103 -0.53 -18.63 22.71
CA ALA A 103 -0.47 -20.04 23.09
C ALA A 103 0.90 -20.66 22.77
#